data_AF-A0A915U989-F1
#
_entry.id   AF-A0A915U989-F1
#
_cell.length_a   1.000
_cell.length_b   1.000
_cell.length_c   1.000
_cell.angle_alpha   90.00
_cell.angle_beta   90.00
_cell.angle_gamma   90.00
#
_symmetry.space_group_name_H-M   'P 1'
#
loop_
_entity.id
_entity.type
_entity.pdbx_description
1 polymer ?
#
loop_
_entity_poly.entity_id
_entity_poly.type
_entity_poly.pdbx_seq_one_letter_code
_entity_poly.pdbx_strand_id
1 'polypeptide(L)'
;MPEHAPILPRDGASLHALHATRIAAQALRVLPIGYWQRRLAARAFSLELMPVMPRESLHVQARRLADHPGVWLLVTEAMAWGLVPWVWSGPLDRRVDGARAAMRAFQRAAPRAFGAVLFVTAPDDTTTRAVLHRIRPVGLAATYLAIGAVSWDQLDECFEDAADDLPQAGARAAALRASRRLAQLTTACP
;
A
#
# COMPACT_ATOMS: atom_id res chain seq x y z
N MET A 1 21.95 5.22 24.35
CA MET A 1 21.51 5.70 23.02
C MET A 1 21.05 4.48 22.24
N PRO A 2 19.82 4.42 21.72
CA PRO A 2 19.40 3.25 20.96
C PRO A 2 20.08 3.31 19.59
N GLU A 3 20.92 2.32 19.31
CA GLU A 3 21.46 2.06 17.99
C GLU A 3 20.29 1.75 17.05
N HIS A 4 19.89 2.73 16.24
CA HIS A 4 19.04 2.48 15.10
C HIS A 4 19.87 1.77 14.03
N ALA A 5 20.12 0.47 14.25
CA ALA A 5 20.63 -0.39 13.20
C ALA A 5 19.68 -0.25 12.00
N PRO A 6 20.18 0.12 10.81
CA PRO A 6 19.33 0.18 9.63
C PRO A 6 18.73 -1.22 9.44
N ILE A 7 17.39 -1.30 9.41
CA ILE A 7 16.68 -2.51 9.03
C ILE A 7 16.96 -2.70 7.53
N LEU A 8 18.09 -3.31 7.22
CA LEU A 8 18.36 -3.85 5.91
C LEU A 8 17.42 -5.05 5.73
N PRO A 9 16.69 -5.14 4.61
CA PRO A 9 15.85 -6.29 4.36
C PRO A 9 16.79 -7.49 4.15
N ARG A 10 16.77 -8.44 5.10
CA ARG A 10 17.74 -9.54 5.17
C ARG A 10 17.40 -10.70 4.23
N ASP A 11 16.21 -10.71 3.64
CA ASP A 11 15.75 -11.72 2.69
C ASP A 11 15.22 -11.08 1.40
N GLY A 12 15.30 -11.85 0.29
CA GLY A 12 14.85 -11.40 -1.03
C GLY A 12 13.39 -10.98 -1.05
N ALA A 13 12.53 -11.68 -0.29
CA ALA A 13 11.11 -11.38 -0.16
C ALA A 13 10.84 -9.98 0.43
N SER A 14 11.61 -9.55 1.43
CA SER A 14 11.47 -8.22 2.02
C SER A 14 11.94 -7.11 1.07
N LEU A 15 13.02 -7.34 0.30
CA LEU A 15 13.46 -6.42 -0.76
C LEU A 15 12.39 -6.26 -1.85
N HIS A 16 11.79 -7.38 -2.22
CA HIS A 16 10.70 -7.52 -3.17
C HIS A 16 9.45 -6.73 -2.75
N ALA A 17 8.98 -6.90 -1.51
CA ALA A 17 7.86 -6.12 -0.97
C ALA A 17 8.15 -4.62 -0.95
N LEU A 18 9.38 -4.21 -0.58
CA LEU A 18 9.80 -2.80 -0.62
C LEU A 18 9.78 -2.24 -2.05
N HIS A 19 10.31 -3.00 -3.01
CA HIS A 19 10.33 -2.59 -4.41
C HIS A 19 8.94 -2.48 -5.01
N ALA A 20 8.08 -3.47 -4.78
CA ALA A 20 6.69 -3.44 -5.22
C ALA A 20 5.94 -2.25 -4.62
N THR A 21 6.10 -2.01 -3.32
CA THR A 21 5.49 -0.85 -2.64
C THR A 21 5.95 0.48 -3.27
N ARG A 22 7.25 0.61 -3.56
CA ARG A 22 7.79 1.80 -4.22
C ARG A 22 7.22 1.98 -5.63
N ILE A 23 7.17 0.91 -6.43
CA ILE A 23 6.62 0.94 -7.79
C ILE A 23 5.14 1.37 -7.74
N ALA A 24 4.37 0.74 -6.85
CA ALA A 24 2.96 1.07 -6.68
C ALA A 24 2.76 2.53 -6.26
N ALA A 25 3.50 3.02 -5.26
CA ALA A 25 3.40 4.41 -4.82
C ALA A 25 3.66 5.41 -5.94
N GLN A 26 4.66 5.14 -6.79
CA GLN A 26 5.01 6.00 -7.92
C GLN A 26 3.95 5.98 -9.03
N ALA A 27 3.39 4.80 -9.32
CA ALA A 27 2.35 4.62 -10.33
C ALA A 27 1.03 5.26 -9.90
N LEU A 28 0.55 4.94 -8.68
CA LEU A 28 -0.72 5.44 -8.16
C LEU A 28 -0.76 6.97 -8.04
N ARG A 29 0.40 7.61 -7.86
CA ARG A 29 0.51 9.08 -7.86
C ARG A 29 0.03 9.73 -9.16
N VAL A 30 0.13 9.03 -10.28
CA VAL A 30 -0.15 9.58 -11.63
C VAL A 30 -1.41 9.00 -12.27
N LEU A 31 -2.09 8.07 -11.59
CA LEU A 31 -3.34 7.48 -12.05
C LEU A 31 -4.55 8.25 -11.47
N PRO A 32 -5.70 8.26 -12.17
CA PRO A 32 -6.91 8.90 -11.66
C PRO A 32 -7.34 8.34 -10.29
N ILE A 33 -7.52 9.24 -9.32
CA ILE A 33 -7.71 8.88 -7.91
C ILE A 33 -8.89 7.93 -7.71
N GLY A 34 -10.07 8.34 -8.23
CA GLY A 34 -11.27 7.53 -8.11
C GLY A 34 -11.19 6.19 -8.86
N TYR A 35 -10.29 6.04 -9.84
CA TYR A 35 -10.12 4.78 -10.54
C TYR A 35 -9.36 3.77 -9.66
N TRP A 36 -8.12 4.08 -9.30
CA TRP A 36 -7.28 3.12 -8.58
C TRP A 36 -7.74 2.91 -7.14
N GLN A 37 -8.31 3.92 -6.47
CA GLN A 37 -8.84 3.73 -5.11
C GLN A 37 -9.98 2.72 -5.06
N ARG A 38 -10.89 2.73 -6.04
CA ARG A 38 -11.97 1.74 -6.11
C ARG A 38 -11.45 0.34 -6.36
N ARG A 39 -10.51 0.19 -7.32
CA ARG A 39 -9.89 -1.10 -7.67
C ARG A 39 -9.08 -1.67 -6.51
N LEU A 40 -8.27 -0.86 -5.82
CA LEU A 40 -7.50 -1.29 -4.66
C LEU A 40 -8.38 -1.54 -3.44
N ALA A 41 -9.38 -0.69 -3.18
CA ALA A 41 -10.29 -0.90 -2.05
C ALA A 41 -11.13 -2.17 -2.18
N ALA A 42 -11.63 -2.46 -3.39
CA ALA A 42 -12.37 -3.68 -3.67
C ALA A 42 -11.53 -4.92 -3.35
N ARG A 43 -10.25 -4.91 -3.75
CA ARG A 43 -9.30 -6.00 -3.50
C ARG A 43 -8.89 -6.10 -2.02
N ALA A 44 -8.60 -4.97 -1.38
CA ALA A 44 -7.96 -4.96 -0.07
C ALA A 44 -8.90 -5.01 1.13
N PHE A 45 -10.13 -4.49 1.01
CA PHE A 45 -11.01 -4.29 2.16
C PHE A 45 -12.27 -5.16 2.13
N SER A 46 -12.59 -5.83 1.01
CA SER A 46 -13.88 -6.54 0.85
C SER A 46 -15.07 -5.67 1.29
N LEU A 47 -15.02 -4.39 0.89
CA LEU A 47 -16.03 -3.31 0.96
C LEU A 47 -16.92 -3.24 2.22
N GLU A 48 -16.39 -2.60 3.27
CA GLU A 48 -17.18 -1.84 4.24
C GLU A 48 -16.76 -0.35 4.10
N LEU A 49 -17.53 0.41 3.32
CA LEU A 49 -17.52 1.89 3.20
C LEU A 49 -16.17 2.58 2.90
N MET A 50 -15.95 2.93 1.63
CA MET A 50 -14.98 3.96 1.23
C MET A 50 -15.68 5.27 0.87
N PRO A 51 -15.12 6.43 1.24
CA PRO A 51 -15.67 7.72 0.83
C PRO A 51 -15.69 7.82 -0.71
N VAL A 52 -16.80 8.30 -1.26
CA VAL A 52 -16.94 8.49 -2.70
C VAL A 52 -16.00 9.61 -3.15
N MET A 53 -15.09 9.28 -4.07
CA MET A 53 -14.13 10.23 -4.62
C MET A 53 -14.51 10.66 -6.04
N PRO A 54 -14.38 11.95 -6.39
CA PRO A 54 -14.56 12.41 -7.76
C PRO A 54 -13.64 11.63 -8.70
N ARG A 55 -14.18 11.15 -9.82
CA ARG A 55 -13.43 10.35 -10.81
C ARG A 55 -12.28 11.14 -11.46
N GLU A 56 -12.36 12.48 -11.42
CA GLU A 56 -11.49 13.40 -12.16
C GLU A 56 -10.37 14.01 -11.32
N SER A 57 -10.31 13.78 -10.01
CA SER A 57 -9.20 14.29 -9.19
C SER A 57 -7.89 13.58 -9.56
N LEU A 58 -6.86 14.35 -9.88
CA LEU A 58 -5.52 13.87 -10.27
C LEU A 58 -4.42 14.23 -9.26
N HIS A 59 -4.71 15.09 -8.28
CA HIS A 59 -3.70 15.58 -7.35
C HIS A 59 -3.45 14.57 -6.22
N VAL A 60 -2.45 13.70 -6.42
CA VAL A 60 -1.91 12.83 -5.37
C VAL A 60 -0.53 13.33 -4.96
N GLN A 61 -0.38 13.72 -3.69
CA GLN A 61 0.93 13.96 -3.11
C GLN A 61 1.49 12.64 -2.58
N ALA A 62 2.53 12.12 -3.23
CA ALA A 62 3.24 10.94 -2.73
C ALA A 62 4.54 11.33 -2.06
N ARG A 63 4.74 10.87 -0.82
CA ARG A 63 6.02 11.01 -0.11
C ARG A 63 6.33 9.79 0.74
N ARG A 64 7.61 9.51 0.90
CA ARG A 64 8.11 8.49 1.81
C ARG A 64 8.18 9.06 3.23
N LEU A 65 7.81 8.31 4.26
CA LEU A 65 7.95 8.76 5.65
C LEU A 65 9.41 8.71 6.08
N ALA A 66 9.90 9.78 6.73
CA ALA A 66 11.29 9.88 7.18
C ALA A 66 11.63 8.82 8.23
N ASP A 67 10.78 8.71 9.26
CA ASP A 67 10.98 7.78 10.39
C ASP A 67 10.63 6.32 10.05
N HIS A 68 10.08 6.08 8.86
CA HIS A 68 9.70 4.74 8.41
C HIS A 68 9.85 4.65 6.89
N PRO A 69 11.09 4.53 6.35
CA PRO A 69 11.36 4.67 4.93
C PRO A 69 10.71 3.59 4.05
N GLY A 70 10.21 2.50 4.63
CA GLY A 70 9.36 1.55 3.91
C GLY A 70 7.97 2.10 3.58
N VAL A 71 7.44 3.02 4.40
CA VAL A 71 6.05 3.50 4.31
C VAL A 71 5.95 4.67 3.35
N TRP A 72 5.01 4.56 2.42
CA TRP A 72 4.63 5.64 1.51
C TRP A 72 3.29 6.21 1.90
N LEU A 73 3.24 7.54 1.99
CA LEU A 73 2.02 8.31 2.20
C LEU A 73 1.57 8.89 0.86
N LEU A 74 0.36 8.54 0.44
CA LEU A 74 -0.35 9.15 -0.70
C LEU A 74 -1.48 10.00 -0.15
N VAL A 75 -1.40 11.31 -0.31
CA VAL A 75 -2.43 12.25 0.15
C VAL A 75 -3.26 12.70 -1.04
N THR A 76 -4.58 12.55 -0.90
CA THR A 76 -5.59 13.07 -1.84
C THR A 76 -6.37 14.20 -1.18
N GLU A 77 -7.29 14.80 -1.92
CA GLU A 77 -8.16 15.86 -1.41
C GLU A 77 -9.00 15.39 -0.21
N ALA A 78 -9.54 14.16 -0.23
CA ALA A 78 -10.40 13.67 0.85
C ALA A 78 -9.75 12.65 1.80
N MET A 79 -8.71 11.93 1.38
CA MET A 79 -8.17 10.78 2.14
C MET A 79 -6.65 10.69 2.08
N ALA A 80 -6.05 10.17 3.15
CA ALA A 80 -4.66 9.73 3.18
C ALA A 80 -4.56 8.21 3.03
N TRP A 81 -3.61 7.73 2.23
CA TRP A 81 -3.34 6.31 2.03
C TRP A 81 -1.90 5.99 2.46
N GLY A 82 -1.74 4.97 3.29
CA GLY A 82 -0.45 4.40 3.67
C GLY A 82 -0.22 3.13 2.87
N LEU A 83 0.79 3.11 2.02
CA LEU A 83 1.30 1.87 1.44
C LEU A 83 2.45 1.38 2.31
N VAL A 84 2.31 0.17 2.83
CA VAL A 84 3.22 -0.40 3.83
C VAL A 84 3.75 -1.75 3.30
N PRO A 85 5.06 -1.90 3.11
CA PRO A 85 5.63 -3.14 2.61
C PRO A 85 5.58 -4.19 3.71
N TRP A 86 5.18 -5.41 3.36
CA TRP A 86 5.25 -6.55 4.27
C TRP A 86 6.68 -7.09 4.33
N VAL A 87 7.42 -6.72 5.38
CA VAL A 87 8.87 -7.03 5.54
C VAL A 87 9.21 -7.69 6.87
N TRP A 88 8.20 -7.97 7.70
CA TRP A 88 8.43 -8.50 9.04
C TRP A 88 8.40 -10.02 9.05
N SER A 89 9.47 -10.63 9.57
CA SER A 89 9.61 -12.07 9.72
C SER A 89 9.65 -12.49 11.20
N GLY A 90 9.57 -13.80 11.45
CA GLY A 90 9.58 -14.37 12.80
C GLY A 90 8.19 -14.62 13.40
N PRO A 91 8.08 -14.72 14.74
CA PRO A 91 6.83 -15.02 15.44
C PRO A 91 5.73 -13.98 15.17
N LEU A 92 4.47 -14.43 15.25
CA LEU A 92 3.29 -13.62 14.92
C LEU A 92 3.25 -12.28 15.67
N ASP A 93 3.59 -12.27 16.97
CA ASP A 93 3.52 -11.06 17.80
C ASP A 93 4.52 -9.98 17.32
N ARG A 94 5.73 -10.37 16.89
CA ARG A 94 6.70 -9.42 16.31
C ARG A 94 6.18 -8.82 15.00
N ARG A 95 5.50 -9.61 14.17
CA ARG A 95 4.88 -9.11 12.92
C ARG A 95 3.75 -8.13 13.22
N VAL A 96 2.92 -8.45 14.23
CA VAL A 96 1.85 -7.57 14.72
C VAL A 96 2.41 -6.24 15.22
N ASP A 97 3.49 -6.27 16.02
CA ASP A 97 4.10 -5.05 16.56
C ASP A 97 4.73 -4.18 15.47
N GLY A 98 5.40 -4.81 14.49
CA GLY A 98 5.93 -4.12 13.30
C GLY A 98 4.82 -3.43 12.50
N ALA A 99 3.73 -4.15 12.21
CA ALA A 99 2.57 -3.62 11.51
C ALA A 99 1.92 -2.44 12.26
N ARG A 100 1.74 -2.57 13.59
CA ARG A 100 1.22 -1.49 14.45
C ARG A 100 2.14 -0.27 14.47
N ALA A 101 3.46 -0.46 14.52
CA ALA A 101 4.41 0.64 14.47
C ALA A 101 4.32 1.42 13.14
N ALA A 102 4.22 0.72 12.01
CA ALA A 102 4.02 1.34 10.70
C ALA A 102 2.69 2.10 10.61
N MET A 103 1.59 1.52 11.12
CA MET A 103 0.29 2.20 11.18
C MET A 103 0.33 3.47 12.03
N ARG A 104 0.96 3.43 13.21
CA ARG A 104 1.13 4.62 14.05
C ARG A 104 1.99 5.70 13.37
N ALA A 105 3.02 5.30 12.63
CA ALA A 105 3.83 6.23 11.84
C ALA A 105 2.97 6.89 10.74
N PHE A 106 2.15 6.11 10.03
CA PHE A 106 1.18 6.64 9.07
C PHE A 106 0.18 7.60 9.73
N GLN A 107 -0.47 7.20 10.82
CA GLN A 107 -1.48 8.02 11.51
C GLN A 107 -0.90 9.37 11.97
N ARG A 108 0.31 9.39 12.53
CA ARG A 108 0.99 10.63 12.93
C ARG A 108 1.32 11.55 11.74
N ALA A 109 1.55 10.97 10.56
CA ALA A 109 1.93 11.71 9.36
C ALA A 109 0.76 12.08 8.44
N ALA A 110 -0.40 11.45 8.63
CA ALA A 110 -1.60 11.63 7.81
C ALA A 110 -2.25 12.99 8.11
N PRO A 111 -2.38 13.89 7.12
CA PRO A 111 -2.97 15.21 7.34
C PRO A 111 -4.52 15.19 7.30
N ARG A 112 -5.14 14.00 7.26
CA ARG A 112 -6.58 13.80 7.02
C ARG A 112 -7.20 12.93 8.10
N ALA A 113 -8.48 13.19 8.38
CA ALA A 113 -9.28 12.39 9.32
C ALA A 113 -9.65 11.00 8.77
N PHE A 114 -9.77 10.86 7.44
CA PHE A 114 -10.00 9.58 6.76
C PHE A 114 -8.68 8.99 6.26
N GLY A 115 -8.42 7.73 6.62
CA GLY A 115 -7.19 7.04 6.30
C GLY A 115 -7.40 5.62 5.82
N ALA A 116 -6.55 5.14 4.92
CA ALA A 116 -6.48 3.73 4.53
C ALA A 116 -5.03 3.25 4.62
N VAL A 117 -4.80 2.07 5.19
CA VAL A 117 -3.50 1.40 5.19
C VAL A 117 -3.60 0.13 4.37
N LEU A 118 -2.79 0.05 3.33
CA LEU A 118 -2.63 -1.11 2.47
C LEU A 118 -1.26 -1.74 2.73
N PHE A 119 -1.27 -2.96 3.26
CA PHE A 119 -0.08 -3.79 3.33
C PHE A 119 0.17 -4.43 1.96
N VAL A 120 1.35 -4.21 1.40
CA VAL A 120 1.78 -4.79 0.13
C VAL A 120 2.52 -6.09 0.41
N THR A 121 1.96 -7.21 -0.01
CA THR A 121 2.44 -8.55 0.31
C THR A 121 2.90 -9.31 -0.92
N ALA A 122 3.64 -10.40 -0.70
CA ALA A 122 3.88 -11.41 -1.72
C ALA A 122 2.55 -12.14 -2.09
N PRO A 123 2.51 -12.88 -3.21
CA PRO A 123 1.40 -13.75 -3.57
C PRO A 123 1.26 -14.82 -2.50
N ASP A 124 0.03 -15.29 -2.31
CA ASP A 124 -0.27 -16.40 -1.40
C ASP A 124 0.20 -16.21 0.05
N ASP A 125 0.51 -14.97 0.48
CA ASP A 125 0.89 -14.72 1.86
C ASP A 125 -0.31 -14.93 2.80
N THR A 126 -0.33 -16.10 3.42
CA THR A 126 -1.36 -16.50 4.38
C THR A 126 -1.19 -15.83 5.75
N THR A 127 -0.02 -15.22 6.01
CA THR A 127 0.32 -14.70 7.33
C THR A 127 -0.20 -13.29 7.58
N THR A 128 -0.31 -12.46 6.53
CA THR A 128 -0.86 -11.10 6.65
C THR A 128 -2.29 -11.12 7.15
N ARG A 129 -3.13 -12.04 6.68
CA ARG A 129 -4.52 -12.13 7.15
C ARG A 129 -4.61 -12.32 8.67
N ALA A 130 -3.80 -13.21 9.24
CA ALA A 130 -3.75 -13.44 10.68
C ALA A 130 -3.32 -12.18 11.46
N VAL A 131 -2.38 -11.40 10.92
CA VAL A 131 -1.96 -10.13 11.52
C VAL A 131 -3.04 -9.05 11.38
N LEU A 132 -3.67 -8.91 10.21
CA LEU A 132 -4.75 -7.97 9.96
C LEU A 132 -5.89 -8.16 10.98
N HIS A 133 -6.29 -9.40 11.25
CA HIS A 133 -7.31 -9.70 12.26
C HIS A 133 -6.94 -9.22 13.68
N ARG A 134 -5.64 -9.13 14.02
CA ARG A 134 -5.15 -8.69 15.34
C ARG A 134 -4.87 -7.19 15.45
N ILE A 135 -4.86 -6.46 14.33
CA ILE A 135 -4.59 -5.01 14.30
C ILE A 135 -5.81 -4.18 13.88
N ARG A 136 -6.88 -4.81 13.39
CA ARG A 136 -8.15 -4.13 13.13
C ARG A 136 -8.66 -3.47 14.42
N PRO A 137 -9.00 -2.17 14.40
CA PRO A 137 -9.55 -1.51 15.57
C PRO A 137 -10.87 -2.19 15.95
N VAL A 138 -10.94 -2.71 17.18
CA VAL A 138 -12.18 -3.16 17.80
C VAL A 138 -12.69 -1.97 18.62
N GLY A 139 -13.75 -1.32 18.16
CA GLY A 139 -14.39 -0.22 18.89
C GLY A 139 -14.32 1.14 18.17
N LEU A 140 -15.43 1.86 18.29
CA LEU A 140 -15.74 3.13 17.64
C LEU A 140 -14.82 4.26 18.15
N ALA A 141 -13.78 4.60 17.39
CA ALA A 141 -13.02 5.82 17.59
C ALA A 141 -13.00 6.66 16.29
N ALA A 142 -13.05 7.99 16.45
CA ALA A 142 -13.38 9.03 15.47
C ALA A 142 -12.47 9.18 14.22
N THR A 143 -11.58 8.21 13.95
CA THR A 143 -10.78 8.15 12.71
C THR A 143 -11.12 6.87 11.97
N TYR A 144 -11.77 7.01 10.81
CA TYR A 144 -12.08 5.88 9.92
C TYR A 144 -10.78 5.45 9.24
N LEU A 145 -10.04 4.55 9.90
CA LEU A 145 -8.85 3.92 9.34
C LEU A 145 -9.19 2.55 8.79
N ALA A 146 -9.31 2.43 7.47
CA ALA A 146 -9.42 1.14 6.81
C ALA A 146 -8.05 0.44 6.77
N ILE A 147 -8.04 -0.88 6.99
CA ILE A 147 -6.81 -1.67 7.02
C ILE A 147 -7.01 -2.94 6.20
N GLY A 148 -6.12 -3.15 5.24
CA GLY A 148 -6.25 -4.20 4.23
C GLY A 148 -4.89 -4.56 3.67
N ALA A 149 -4.88 -5.59 2.83
CA ALA A 149 -3.68 -6.03 2.15
C ALA A 149 -3.95 -6.22 0.66
N VAL A 150 -2.91 -6.05 -0.14
CA VAL A 150 -2.93 -6.29 -1.57
C VAL A 150 -1.64 -7.00 -1.94
N SER A 151 -1.73 -8.09 -2.70
CA SER A 151 -0.55 -8.73 -3.24
C SER A 151 0.05 -7.90 -4.37
N TRP A 152 1.32 -8.11 -4.69
CA TRP A 152 1.90 -7.45 -5.86
C TRP A 152 1.28 -7.89 -7.21
N ASP A 153 0.60 -9.03 -7.27
CA ASP A 153 -0.06 -9.54 -8.48
C ASP A 153 -1.39 -8.81 -8.65
N GLN A 154 -2.10 -8.61 -7.54
CA GLN A 154 -3.28 -7.76 -7.50
C GLN A 154 -2.97 -6.29 -7.85
N LEU A 155 -1.76 -5.81 -7.51
CA LEU A 155 -1.27 -4.51 -7.96
C LEU A 155 -0.98 -4.52 -9.46
N ASP A 156 -0.36 -5.58 -9.98
CA ASP A 156 -0.08 -5.77 -11.40
C ASP A 156 -1.37 -5.77 -12.23
N GLU A 157 -2.35 -6.61 -11.88
CA GLU A 157 -3.68 -6.63 -12.47
C GLU A 157 -4.35 -5.25 -12.45
N CYS A 158 -4.23 -4.51 -11.34
CA CYS A 158 -4.78 -3.16 -11.23
C CYS A 158 -4.11 -2.19 -12.20
N PHE A 159 -2.84 -2.39 -12.53
CA PHE A 159 -2.10 -1.59 -13.50
C PHE A 159 -2.36 -2.05 -14.95
N GLU A 160 -2.58 -3.33 -15.19
CA GLU A 160 -3.05 -3.84 -16.48
C GLU A 160 -4.45 -3.29 -16.79
N ASP A 161 -5.40 -3.43 -15.85
CA ASP A 161 -6.74 -2.83 -15.91
C ASP A 161 -6.65 -1.33 -16.27
N ALA A 162 -5.75 -0.59 -15.59
CA ALA A 162 -5.56 0.84 -15.83
C ALA A 162 -4.92 1.15 -17.19
N ALA A 163 -4.06 0.27 -17.70
CA ALA A 163 -3.42 0.44 -19.01
C ALA A 163 -4.42 0.27 -20.16
N ASP A 164 -5.47 -0.53 -19.96
CA ASP A 164 -6.52 -0.78 -20.94
C ASP A 164 -7.66 0.25 -20.83
N ASP A 165 -8.06 0.61 -19.61
CA ASP A 165 -9.21 1.48 -19.35
C ASP A 165 -8.91 2.98 -19.54
N LEU A 166 -7.65 3.42 -19.36
CA LEU A 166 -7.34 4.85 -19.29
C LEU A 166 -6.95 5.45 -20.65
N PRO A 167 -7.64 6.53 -21.09
CA PRO A 167 -7.34 7.16 -22.38
C PRO A 167 -6.11 8.07 -22.33
N GLN A 168 -5.68 8.53 -21.14
CA GLN A 168 -4.54 9.46 -21.04
C GLN A 168 -3.22 8.70 -21.25
N ALA A 169 -2.48 9.06 -22.31
CA ALA A 169 -1.21 8.42 -22.66
C ALA A 169 -0.19 8.36 -21.51
N GLY A 170 -0.11 9.43 -20.70
CA GLY A 170 0.81 9.48 -19.54
C GLY A 170 0.44 8.50 -18.43
N ALA A 171 -0.85 8.41 -18.07
CA ALA A 171 -1.35 7.49 -17.06
C ALA A 171 -1.19 6.03 -17.52
N ARG A 172 -1.57 5.75 -18.77
CA ARG A 172 -1.40 4.45 -19.42
C ARG A 172 0.07 3.99 -19.46
N ALA A 173 0.98 4.87 -19.87
CA ALA A 173 2.40 4.56 -19.91
C ALA A 173 2.99 4.31 -18.51
N ALA A 174 2.50 5.01 -17.48
CA ALA A 174 2.90 4.78 -16.11
C ALA A 174 2.40 3.41 -15.60
N ALA A 175 1.15 3.06 -15.90
CA ALA A 175 0.56 1.77 -15.56
C ALA A 175 1.33 0.60 -16.22
N LEU A 176 1.56 0.66 -17.54
CA LEU A 176 2.36 -0.33 -18.27
C LEU A 176 3.80 -0.47 -17.76
N ARG A 177 4.41 0.64 -17.33
CA ARG A 177 5.75 0.60 -16.75
C ARG A 177 5.72 -0.04 -15.36
N ALA A 178 4.70 0.25 -14.57
CA ALA A 178 4.54 -0.33 -13.24
C ALA A 178 4.32 -1.84 -13.34
N SER A 179 3.37 -2.27 -14.17
CA SER A 179 3.06 -3.68 -14.42
C SER A 179 4.30 -4.48 -14.85
N ARG A 180 5.00 -4.04 -15.92
CA ARG A 180 6.24 -4.69 -16.36
C ARG A 180 7.30 -4.81 -15.27
N ARG A 181 7.42 -3.82 -14.38
CA ARG A 181 8.38 -3.87 -13.27
C ARG A 181 7.93 -4.80 -12.15
N LEU A 182 6.63 -4.97 -11.93
CA LEU A 182 6.11 -5.93 -10.97
C LEU A 182 6.28 -7.36 -11.50
N ALA A 183 5.94 -7.62 -12.76
CA ALA A 183 6.17 -8.93 -13.40
C ALA A 183 7.64 -9.38 -13.37
N GLN A 184 8.58 -8.43 -13.48
CA GLN A 184 10.02 -8.68 -13.32
C GLN A 184 10.41 -9.08 -11.88
N LEU A 185 9.69 -8.61 -10.86
CA LEU A 185 9.92 -9.03 -9.47
C LEU A 185 9.40 -10.45 -9.23
N THR A 186 8.26 -10.80 -9.83
CA THR A 186 7.66 -12.14 -9.70
C THR A 186 8.49 -13.21 -10.41
N THR A 187 8.98 -12.93 -11.62
CA THR A 187 9.83 -13.87 -12.38
C THR A 187 11.23 -14.07 -11.79
N ALA A 188 11.71 -13.13 -10.97
CA ALA A 188 12.97 -13.25 -10.25
C ALA A 188 12.84 -14.02 -8.92
N CYS A 189 11.64 -14.48 -8.56
CA CYS A 189 11.34 -15.20 -7.32
C CYS A 189 10.89 -16.63 -7.64
N PRO A 190 11.78 -17.65 -7.53
CA PRO A 190 11.36 -19.05 -7.60
C PRO A 190 10.57 -19.51 -6.37
#